data_AF-A0A9Q1LZ77-F1
#
_entry.id   AF-A0A9Q1LZ77-F1
#
_cell.length_a   1.000
_cell.length_b   1.000
_cell.length_c   1.000
_cell.angle_alpha   90.00
_cell.angle_beta   90.00
_cell.angle_gamma   90.00
#
_symmetry.space_group_name_H-M   'P 1'
#
loop_
_entity.id
_entity.type
_entity.pdbx_description
1 polymer ?
#
loop_
_entity_poly.entity_id
_entity_poly.type
_entity_poly.pdbx_seq_one_letter_code
_entity_poly.pdbx_strand_id
1 'polypeptide(L)'
;MASSVMPSATVATGANAAQASMVAPFTGLKSAASFPISRKSNLYITSIASNGGRVQCMQVWPPINMKKYETLSYLPDLSDEQLLKEVEDLLKNGWVPCLEFETEINIFFKFYNYY
;
A
#
# COMPACT_ATOMS: atom_id res chain seq x y z
N MET A 1 48.29 37.64 -14.35
CA MET A 1 46.87 37.43 -13.98
C MET A 1 46.27 36.40 -14.93
N ALA A 2 46.35 35.12 -14.57
CA ALA A 2 45.55 34.02 -15.11
C ALA A 2 45.69 32.87 -14.09
N SER A 3 44.57 32.44 -13.52
CA SER A 3 44.51 31.60 -12.32
C SER A 3 44.22 30.14 -12.66
N SER A 4 44.98 29.26 -11.99
CA SER A 4 44.64 27.94 -11.42
C SER A 4 43.68 26.98 -12.15
N VAL A 5 44.17 25.76 -12.40
CA VAL A 5 43.37 24.53 -12.27
C VAL A 5 44.11 23.55 -11.36
N MET A 6 43.46 23.16 -10.26
CA MET A 6 43.87 22.10 -9.33
C MET A 6 43.32 20.75 -9.85
N PRO A 7 44.02 19.61 -9.68
CA PRO A 7 43.38 18.31 -9.80
C PRO A 7 43.16 17.61 -8.43
N SER A 8 42.07 16.83 -8.41
CA SER A 8 41.74 15.70 -7.52
C SER A 8 41.71 15.89 -6.01
N ALA A 9 40.49 15.97 -5.47
CA ALA A 9 40.16 15.49 -4.14
C ALA A 9 39.63 14.06 -4.21
N THR A 10 40.29 13.14 -3.51
CA THR A 10 39.72 11.86 -3.07
C THR A 10 39.27 12.06 -1.62
N VAL A 11 38.11 11.51 -1.24
CA VAL A 11 37.86 10.65 -0.06
C VAL A 11 36.36 10.66 0.31
N ALA A 12 35.83 9.42 0.33
CA ALA A 12 34.68 8.91 1.07
C ALA A 12 33.30 9.58 0.88
N THR A 13 32.59 9.13 -0.16
CA THR A 13 31.13 9.00 -0.08
C THR A 13 30.80 7.90 0.94
N GLY A 14 30.58 8.29 2.20
CA GLY A 14 29.81 7.51 3.17
C GLY A 14 28.34 7.47 2.75
N ALA A 15 28.04 6.84 1.61
CA ALA A 15 26.68 6.53 1.25
C ALA A 15 26.24 5.33 2.10
N ASN A 16 25.31 5.57 3.02
CA ASN A 16 24.37 4.54 3.44
C ASN A 16 23.61 4.10 2.18
N ALA A 17 24.21 3.19 1.41
CA ALA A 17 23.55 2.52 0.33
C ALA A 17 22.41 1.71 0.95
N ALA A 18 21.18 2.19 0.78
CA ALA A 18 19.99 1.40 0.97
C ALA A 18 20.20 0.09 0.20
N GLN A 19 20.28 -1.03 0.91
CA GLN A 19 20.34 -2.35 0.29
C GLN A 19 19.07 -2.51 -0.54
N ALA A 20 19.18 -2.32 -1.85
CA ALA A 20 18.18 -2.75 -2.78
C ALA A 20 18.04 -4.27 -2.61
N SER A 21 16.92 -4.70 -2.03
CA SER A 21 16.53 -6.11 -2.01
C SER A 21 16.28 -6.53 -3.46
N MET A 22 17.33 -6.96 -4.14
CA MET A 22 17.26 -7.46 -5.50
C MET A 22 16.42 -8.75 -5.49
N VAL A 23 15.13 -8.64 -5.83
CA VAL A 23 14.28 -9.81 -6.02
C VAL A 23 14.81 -10.54 -7.25
N ALA A 24 15.21 -11.80 -7.06
CA ALA A 24 15.73 -12.64 -8.14
C ALA A 24 14.71 -12.75 -9.30
N PRO A 25 15.17 -12.87 -10.56
CA PRO A 25 14.28 -13.02 -11.71
C PRO A 25 13.35 -14.21 -11.54
N PHE A 26 12.05 -14.01 -11.76
CA PHE A 26 11.04 -15.08 -11.67
C PHE A 26 11.25 -16.09 -12.81
N THR A 27 11.97 -17.17 -12.54
CA THR A 27 12.20 -18.27 -13.51
C THR A 27 11.03 -19.26 -13.52
N GLY A 28 9.81 -18.78 -13.76
CA GLY A 28 8.62 -19.57 -14.09
C GLY A 28 8.11 -20.59 -13.04
N LEU A 29 6.81 -20.85 -13.04
CA LEU A 29 6.23 -21.99 -12.33
C LEU A 29 6.47 -23.27 -13.14
N LYS A 30 7.30 -24.18 -12.65
CA LYS A 30 7.36 -25.54 -13.20
C LYS A 30 6.10 -26.29 -12.73
N SER A 31 5.19 -26.58 -13.65
CA SER A 31 3.97 -27.35 -13.38
C SER A 31 4.34 -28.80 -13.01
N ALA A 32 4.36 -29.11 -11.72
CA ALA A 32 4.31 -30.48 -11.23
C ALA A 32 2.95 -30.72 -10.57
N ALA A 33 1.91 -30.88 -11.39
CA ALA A 33 0.66 -31.49 -10.94
C ALA A 33 0.91 -33.00 -10.79
N SER A 34 1.42 -33.40 -9.63
CA SER A 34 1.39 -34.81 -9.22
C SER A 34 0.97 -34.86 -7.77
N PHE A 35 -0.26 -35.31 -7.54
CA PHE A 35 -0.75 -35.65 -6.21
C PHE A 35 0.04 -36.87 -5.73
N PRO A 36 0.82 -36.78 -4.65
CA PRO A 36 1.62 -37.91 -4.20
C PRO A 36 0.71 -39.01 -3.64
N ILE A 37 0.51 -40.08 -4.42
CA ILE A 37 0.09 -41.37 -3.90
C ILE A 37 1.18 -41.84 -2.94
N SER A 38 0.87 -41.83 -1.65
CA SER A 38 1.79 -42.22 -0.58
C SER A 38 2.10 -43.72 -0.67
N ARG A 39 3.27 -44.09 -1.20
CA ARG A 39 4.02 -45.24 -0.68
C ARG A 39 5.02 -44.71 0.34
N LYS A 40 4.78 -45.08 1.60
CA LYS A 40 5.63 -44.78 2.75
C LYS A 40 7.06 -45.25 2.48
N SER A 41 8.03 -44.36 2.61
CA SER A 41 9.32 -44.70 3.19
C SER A 41 9.74 -43.56 4.10
N ASN A 42 10.10 -43.94 5.32
CA ASN A 42 10.37 -43.11 6.47
C ASN A 42 11.78 -42.53 6.34
N LEU A 43 11.91 -41.43 5.60
CA LEU A 43 13.16 -40.66 5.52
C LEU A 43 12.83 -39.20 5.73
N TYR A 44 13.19 -38.75 6.94
CA TYR A 44 13.33 -37.39 7.43
C TYR A 44 13.48 -36.35 6.28
N ILE A 45 12.37 -35.72 5.89
CA ILE A 45 12.37 -34.61 4.92
C ILE A 45 12.85 -33.36 5.67
N THR A 46 14.17 -33.18 5.81
CA THR A 46 14.78 -31.97 6.41
C THR A 46 14.89 -30.81 5.41
N SER A 47 14.39 -30.94 4.20
CA SER A 47 14.37 -29.82 3.26
C SER A 47 13.13 -29.87 2.39
N ILE A 48 11.99 -29.51 2.98
CA ILE A 48 10.95 -28.86 2.18
C ILE A 48 11.60 -27.55 1.73
N ALA A 49 11.94 -27.44 0.45
CA ALA A 49 12.42 -26.19 -0.12
C ALA A 49 11.29 -25.16 0.04
N SER A 50 11.30 -24.44 1.16
CA SER A 50 10.40 -23.32 1.35
C SER A 50 10.90 -22.23 0.42
N ASN A 51 10.14 -21.97 -0.63
CA ASN A 51 10.28 -20.82 -1.50
C ASN A 51 10.55 -19.62 -0.57
N GLY A 52 11.78 -19.10 -0.59
CA GLY A 52 12.33 -18.17 0.42
C GLY A 52 11.70 -16.78 0.45
N GLY A 53 10.46 -16.64 0.00
CA GLY A 53 9.65 -15.46 0.17
C GLY A 53 8.21 -15.92 0.30
N ARG A 54 7.55 -15.55 1.39
CA ARG A 54 6.09 -15.64 1.47
C ARG A 54 5.54 -14.74 0.36
N VAL A 55 5.28 -15.31 -0.82
CA VAL A 55 4.67 -14.57 -1.92
C VAL A 55 3.23 -14.29 -1.50
N GLN A 56 2.99 -13.11 -0.89
CA GLN A 56 1.63 -12.62 -0.62
C GLN A 56 1.04 -12.14 -1.95
N CYS A 57 0.60 -13.06 -2.79
CA CYS A 57 0.10 -12.75 -4.14
C CYS A 57 -1.34 -12.22 -4.16
N MET A 58 -2.04 -12.23 -3.03
CA MET A 58 -3.42 -11.77 -2.91
C MET A 58 -3.62 -11.06 -1.57
N GLN A 59 -4.26 -9.90 -1.61
CA GLN A 59 -4.67 -9.16 -0.42
C GLN A 59 -6.19 -9.23 -0.30
N VAL A 60 -6.68 -9.32 0.93
CA VAL A 60 -8.12 -9.33 1.24
C VAL A 60 -8.48 -7.97 1.82
N TRP A 61 -9.58 -7.39 1.35
CA TRP A 61 -10.07 -6.12 1.85
C TRP A 61 -10.49 -6.23 3.33
N PRO A 62 -10.07 -5.31 4.22
CA PRO A 62 -10.45 -5.37 5.63
C PRO A 62 -11.96 -5.13 5.83
N PRO A 63 -12.69 -6.05 6.48
CA PRO A 63 -14.14 -5.93 6.63
C PRO A 63 -14.58 -5.11 7.86
N ILE A 64 -13.66 -4.77 8.77
CA ILE A 64 -13.96 -4.16 10.08
C ILE A 64 -13.10 -2.91 10.25
N ASN A 65 -13.62 -1.91 10.97
CA ASN A 65 -12.93 -0.65 11.31
C ASN A 65 -12.45 0.21 10.13
N MET A 66 -13.02 -0.01 8.93
CA MET A 66 -12.73 0.77 7.72
C MET A 66 -14.01 1.41 7.17
N LYS A 67 -14.77 2.06 8.04
CA LYS A 67 -15.98 2.82 7.65
C LYS A 67 -15.60 3.96 6.71
N LYS A 68 -16.49 4.27 5.78
CA LYS A 68 -16.29 5.25 4.70
C LYS A 68 -17.37 6.31 4.76
N TYR A 69 -17.03 7.51 4.29
CA TYR A 69 -17.84 8.73 4.39
C TYR A 69 -18.05 9.31 2.99
N GLU A 70 -18.57 8.48 2.08
CA GLU A 70 -18.84 8.85 0.69
C GLU A 70 -17.59 9.37 -0.06
N THR A 71 -17.75 10.42 -0.88
CA THR A 71 -16.74 10.98 -1.77
C THR A 71 -15.43 11.31 -1.04
N LEU A 72 -14.29 11.01 -1.66
CA LEU A 72 -12.92 11.17 -1.15
C LEU A 72 -12.50 10.24 0.02
N SER A 73 -13.42 9.59 0.73
CA SER A 73 -13.10 8.80 1.93
C SER A 73 -12.28 7.49 1.70
N TYR A 74 -12.07 7.10 0.44
CA TYR A 74 -11.19 5.98 0.07
C TYR A 74 -9.74 6.41 -0.17
N LEU A 75 -9.48 7.70 -0.27
CA LEU A 75 -8.15 8.27 -0.43
C LEU A 75 -7.45 8.38 0.93
N PRO A 76 -6.13 8.63 0.96
CA PRO A 76 -5.46 9.09 2.17
C PRO A 76 -6.10 10.38 2.70
N ASP A 77 -5.95 10.63 4.00
CA ASP A 77 -6.44 11.85 4.63
C ASP A 77 -5.90 13.09 3.90
N LEU A 78 -6.81 14.03 3.62
CA LEU A 78 -6.47 15.25 2.90
C LEU A 78 -5.63 16.15 3.80
N SER A 79 -4.53 16.65 3.26
CA SER A 79 -3.80 17.77 3.88
C SER A 79 -4.61 19.07 3.79
N ASP A 80 -4.30 20.05 4.64
CA ASP A 80 -4.96 21.37 4.64
C ASP A 80 -4.90 22.04 3.25
N GLU A 81 -3.79 21.89 2.53
CA GLU A 81 -3.62 22.42 1.17
C GLU A 81 -4.57 21.75 0.15
N GLN A 82 -4.80 20.44 0.29
CA GLN A 82 -5.73 19.71 -0.57
C GLN A 82 -7.17 20.05 -0.22
N LEU A 83 -7.51 20.14 1.07
CA LEU A 83 -8.82 20.57 1.51
C LEU A 83 -9.17 21.97 0.97
N LEU A 84 -8.21 22.90 1.00
CA LEU A 84 -8.41 24.24 0.46
C LEU A 84 -8.67 24.24 -1.05
N LYS A 85 -8.02 23.35 -1.82
CA LYS A 85 -8.28 23.20 -3.26
C LYS A 85 -9.70 22.70 -3.56
N GLU A 86 -10.22 21.77 -2.76
CA GLU A 86 -11.60 21.31 -2.90
C GLU A 86 -12.58 22.46 -2.64
N VAL A 87 -12.34 23.27 -1.60
CA VAL A 87 -13.16 24.47 -1.31
C VAL A 87 -13.05 25.48 -2.46
N GLU A 88 -11.87 25.72 -3.01
CA GLU A 88 -11.69 26.59 -4.17
C GLU A 88 -12.48 26.11 -5.39
N ASP A 89 -12.56 24.80 -5.63
CA ASP A 89 -13.30 24.25 -6.76
C ASP A 89 -14.81 24.52 -6.64
N LEU A 90 -15.37 24.38 -5.43
CA LEU A 90 -16.75 24.77 -5.14
C LEU A 90 -16.99 26.25 -5.49
N LEU A 91 -16.08 27.13 -5.05
CA LEU A 91 -16.19 28.57 -5.29
C LEU A 91 -16.02 28.94 -6.77
N LYS A 92 -15.13 28.26 -7.51
CA LYS A 92 -14.95 28.45 -8.96
C LYS A 92 -16.21 28.07 -9.74
N ASN A 93 -16.92 27.05 -9.28
CA ASN A 93 -18.19 26.62 -9.85
C ASN A 93 -19.39 27.47 -9.37
N GLY A 94 -19.16 28.46 -8.51
CA GLY A 94 -20.21 29.34 -7.96
C GLY A 94 -21.12 28.66 -6.94
N TRP A 95 -20.69 27.53 -6.36
CA TRP A 95 -21.43 26.80 -5.33
C TRP A 95 -21.14 27.36 -3.95
N VAL A 96 -22.16 27.39 -3.08
CA VAL A 96 -22.03 27.89 -1.70
C VAL A 96 -21.65 26.72 -0.78
N PRO A 97 -20.47 26.74 -0.15
CA PRO A 97 -20.05 25.68 0.77
C PRO A 97 -20.85 25.72 2.08
N CYS A 98 -21.08 24.55 2.67
CA CYS A 98 -21.74 24.38 3.97
C CYS A 98 -20.99 23.33 4.81
N LEU A 99 -21.00 23.50 6.14
CA LEU A 99 -20.41 22.54 7.07
C LEU A 99 -21.51 21.87 7.89
N GLU A 100 -21.45 20.54 7.96
CA GLU A 100 -22.35 19.69 8.74
C GLU A 100 -21.50 18.77 9.61
N PHE A 101 -21.96 18.49 10.84
CA PHE A 101 -21.30 17.57 11.75
C PHE A 101 -22.35 16.74 12.51
N GLU A 102 -21.98 15.52 12.87
CA GLU A 102 -22.84 14.56 13.55
C GLU A 102 -22.03 13.91 14.69
N THR A 103 -22.67 13.74 15.85
CA THR A 103 -22.03 13.17 17.04
C THR A 103 -22.38 11.68 17.19
N GLU A 104 -23.53 11.25 16.67
CA GLU A 104 -23.96 9.86 16.70
C GLU A 104 -23.61 9.13 15.38
N ILE A 105 -23.05 7.91 15.44
CA ILE A 105 -22.62 7.17 14.24
C ILE A 105 -23.85 6.60 13.49
N ASN A 106 -24.65 7.46 12.87
CA ASN A 106 -25.77 7.11 11.99
C ASN A 106 -25.28 7.00 10.55
N ILE A 107 -24.57 5.92 10.19
CA ILE A 107 -24.15 5.67 8.79
C ILE A 107 -25.34 5.07 8.02
N PHE A 108 -26.51 5.71 8.10
CA PHE A 108 -27.84 5.23 7.68
C PHE A 108 -28.41 4.09 8.55
N PHE A 109 -29.32 4.46 9.46
CA PHE A 109 -30.23 3.49 10.09
C PHE A 109 -31.60 3.54 9.40
N LYS A 110 -32.14 2.37 9.08
CA LYS A 110 -33.51 2.24 8.59
C LYS A 110 -34.46 2.14 9.78
N PHE A 111 -35.08 3.27 10.14
CA PHE A 111 -36.20 3.26 11.07
C PHE A 111 -37.47 2.89 10.31
N TYR A 112 -38.12 1.79 10.69
CA TYR A 112 -39.46 1.47 10.23
C TYR A 112 -40.44 2.38 10.96
N ASN A 113 -41.11 3.26 10.23
CA ASN A 113 -42.23 4.01 10.75
C ASN A 113 -43.42 3.05 10.87
N TYR A 114 -43.69 2.56 12.08
CA TYR A 114 -44.95 1.90 12.38
C TYR A 114 -46.00 2.99 12.63
N TYR A 115 -46.97 3.10 11.73
CA TYR A 115 -48.19 3.89 11.91
C TYR A 115 -49.18 3.14 12.80
#